data_AF-A0A9D8XWJ0-F1
#
_entry.id   AF-A0A9D8XWJ0-F1
#
_cell.length_a   1.000
_cell.length_b   1.000
_cell.length_c   1.000
_cell.angle_alpha   90.00
_cell.angle_beta   90.00
_cell.angle_gamma   90.00
#
_symmetry.space_group_name_H-M   'P 1'
#
loop_
_entity.id
_entity.type
_entity.pdbx_description
1 polymer ?
#
loop_
_entity_poly.entity_id
_entity_poly.type
_entity_poly.pdbx_seq_one_letter_code
_entity_poly.pdbx_strand_id
1 'polypeptide(L)'
;MVKVTAVEPHSRAERAGILPGDELVSINGEEIRDVLDYRFYLAEKKIDLALLRDETPYTVTIKKGTYDDVGLYFETPLMDEKQACRNKCVFCFIDQLPKGMRKSLYFKDDDSRLSFLHGNYITMTNMTDRDVDRIVKMRFSPINVSVHTTNPELRVEMMKNKRAGAVLAYLPKLAAAGIELHCQIVLCRGLNDGAELARTMRDLAALAPAVDSVSVVPAGLTDHRDGLYPLKPFTPVECAAVIRQVDAFAEECLEKYGSRLFFCADEFYLSAGLPIPDESYYEGYPQLENGVGMIRSALEDFTA
;
A
#
# COMPACT_ATOMS: atom_id res chain seq x y z
N MET A 1 7.26 -6.58 -22.41
CA MET A 1 7.29 -5.51 -23.44
C MET A 1 5.92 -4.86 -23.42
N VAL A 2 5.86 -3.54 -23.46
CA VAL A 2 4.60 -2.83 -23.29
C VAL A 2 4.10 -2.35 -24.64
N LYS A 3 2.94 -2.84 -25.06
CA LYS A 3 2.36 -2.55 -26.36
C LYS A 3 1.59 -1.23 -26.36
N VAL A 4 1.92 -0.34 -27.30
CA VAL A 4 1.19 0.90 -27.55
C VAL A 4 -0.13 0.56 -28.23
N THR A 5 -1.24 0.92 -27.61
CA THR A 5 -2.60 0.67 -28.13
C THR A 5 -3.17 1.86 -28.88
N ALA A 6 -2.77 3.07 -28.49
CA ALA A 6 -3.12 4.30 -29.18
C ALA A 6 -2.03 5.36 -28.99
N VAL A 7 -2.02 6.34 -29.90
CA VAL A 7 -1.16 7.51 -29.81
C VAL A 7 -2.05 8.74 -29.87
N GLU A 8 -1.83 9.70 -28.97
CA GLU A 8 -2.62 10.92 -28.91
C GLU A 8 -2.42 11.77 -30.18
N PRO A 9 -3.50 12.27 -30.81
CA PRO A 9 -3.39 13.14 -31.98
C PRO A 9 -2.59 14.41 -31.67
N HIS A 10 -1.74 14.83 -32.61
CA HIS A 10 -0.86 16.00 -32.52
C HIS A 10 0.19 15.95 -31.41
N SER A 11 0.34 14.79 -30.74
CA SER A 11 1.32 14.57 -29.69
C SER A 11 2.75 14.49 -30.21
N ARG A 12 3.70 14.46 -29.28
CA ARG A 12 5.12 14.31 -29.62
C ARG A 12 5.43 12.90 -30.13
N ALA A 13 4.75 11.89 -29.59
CA ALA A 13 4.85 10.51 -30.06
C ALA A 13 4.37 10.36 -31.50
N GLU A 14 3.24 10.97 -31.87
CA GLU A 14 2.73 10.93 -33.26
C GLU A 14 3.71 11.62 -34.21
N ARG A 15 4.21 12.80 -33.85
CA ARG A 15 5.22 13.54 -34.67
C ARG A 15 6.54 12.79 -34.79
N ALA A 16 6.87 11.95 -33.82
CA ALA A 16 8.04 11.07 -33.85
C ALA A 16 7.83 9.80 -34.69
N GLY A 17 6.62 9.58 -35.23
CA GLY A 17 6.29 8.44 -36.08
C GLY A 17 5.99 7.15 -35.33
N ILE A 18 5.67 7.24 -34.03
CA ILE A 18 5.21 6.10 -33.23
C ILE A 18 3.77 5.79 -33.62
N LEU A 19 3.46 4.51 -33.77
CA LEU A 19 2.15 4.02 -34.22
C LEU A 19 1.54 3.06 -33.20
N PRO A 20 0.20 2.94 -33.17
CA PRO A 20 -0.45 1.83 -32.49
C PRO A 20 0.09 0.49 -32.97
N GLY A 21 0.40 -0.41 -32.03
CA GLY A 21 1.02 -1.70 -32.31
C GLY A 21 2.52 -1.75 -32.00
N ASP A 22 3.20 -0.61 -31.93
CA ASP A 22 4.61 -0.56 -31.52
C ASP A 22 4.79 -1.02 -30.07
N GLU A 23 5.91 -1.66 -29.76
CA GLU A 23 6.24 -2.12 -28.41
C GLU A 23 7.36 -1.28 -27.81
N LEU A 24 7.11 -0.66 -26.65
CA LEU A 24 8.12 0.09 -25.90
C LEU A 24 9.03 -0.89 -25.14
N VAL A 25 10.34 -0.76 -25.36
CA VAL A 25 11.38 -1.60 -24.75
C VAL A 25 12.12 -0.84 -23.66
N SER A 26 12.66 0.34 -23.98
CA SER A 26 13.43 1.14 -23.03
C SER A 26 13.29 2.64 -23.26
N ILE A 27 13.55 3.41 -22.20
CA ILE A 27 13.69 4.87 -22.24
C ILE A 27 15.09 5.19 -21.72
N ASN A 28 15.87 5.94 -22.49
CA ASN A 28 17.26 6.30 -22.13
C ASN A 28 18.15 5.08 -21.81
N GLY A 29 17.87 3.93 -22.47
CA GLY A 29 18.59 2.67 -22.24
C GLY A 29 18.12 1.88 -21.02
N GLU A 30 17.18 2.38 -20.23
CA GLU A 30 16.59 1.69 -19.08
C GLU A 30 15.30 0.97 -19.49
N GLU A 31 15.23 -0.34 -19.22
CA GLU A 31 14.11 -1.21 -19.58
C GLU A 31 12.80 -0.74 -18.92
N ILE A 32 11.71 -0.69 -19.70
CA ILE A 32 10.37 -0.35 -19.19
C ILE A 32 9.57 -1.62 -18.96
N ARG A 33 9.29 -1.93 -17.69
CA ARG A 33 8.49 -3.11 -17.31
C ARG A 33 7.05 -2.77 -16.99
N ASP A 34 6.83 -1.60 -16.41
CA ASP A 34 5.51 -1.16 -15.97
C ASP A 34 5.40 0.37 -15.99
N VAL A 35 4.24 0.86 -15.54
CA VAL A 35 3.91 2.28 -15.51
C VAL A 35 4.84 3.12 -14.62
N LEU A 36 5.46 2.55 -13.59
CA LEU A 36 6.36 3.30 -12.72
C LEU A 36 7.70 3.56 -13.41
N ASP A 37 8.25 2.57 -14.11
CA ASP A 37 9.45 2.77 -14.94
C ASP A 37 9.16 3.82 -16.02
N TYR A 38 8.02 3.68 -16.68
CA TYR A 38 7.60 4.61 -17.72
C TYR A 38 7.54 6.06 -17.18
N ARG A 39 6.77 6.31 -16.12
CA ARG A 39 6.64 7.66 -15.54
C ARG A 39 7.97 8.24 -15.05
N PHE A 40 8.82 7.41 -14.46
CA PHE A 40 10.11 7.85 -13.93
C PHE A 40 11.06 8.28 -15.04
N TYR A 41 11.33 7.41 -16.03
CA TYR A 41 12.28 7.72 -17.10
C TYR A 41 11.70 8.72 -18.11
N LEU A 42 10.38 8.78 -18.24
CA LEU A 42 9.72 9.81 -19.04
C LEU A 42 9.86 11.21 -18.43
N ALA A 43 10.18 11.38 -17.14
CA ALA A 43 10.22 12.70 -16.52
C ALA A 43 11.29 13.64 -17.13
N GLU A 44 12.32 13.09 -17.81
CA GLU A 44 13.41 13.84 -18.41
C GLU A 44 12.98 14.73 -19.60
N LYS A 45 13.76 15.78 -19.87
CA LYS A 45 13.49 16.74 -20.97
C LYS A 45 13.83 16.19 -22.35
N LYS A 46 14.81 15.29 -22.42
CA LYS A 46 15.23 14.61 -23.64
C LYS A 46 15.20 13.12 -23.35
N ILE A 47 14.42 12.40 -24.12
CA ILE A 47 14.27 10.96 -23.98
C ILE A 47 14.57 10.28 -25.30
N ASP A 48 15.28 9.15 -25.22
CA ASP A 48 15.51 8.24 -26.34
C ASP A 48 14.65 6.99 -26.10
N LEU A 49 13.60 6.82 -26.90
CA LEU A 49 12.68 5.69 -26.83
C LEU A 49 13.18 4.58 -27.76
N ALA A 50 13.50 3.41 -27.22
CA ALA A 50 13.74 2.21 -28.02
C ALA A 50 12.43 1.43 -28.16
N LEU A 51 12.02 1.20 -29.41
CA LEU A 51 10.74 0.59 -29.77
C LEU A 51 10.96 -0.59 -30.73
N LEU A 52 10.02 -1.51 -30.77
CA LEU A 52 9.92 -2.57 -31.78
C LEU A 52 8.67 -2.34 -32.62
N ARG A 53 8.81 -2.44 -33.94
CA ARG A 53 7.70 -2.51 -34.89
C ARG A 53 7.87 -3.79 -35.70
N ASP A 54 6.93 -4.73 -35.58
CA ASP A 54 7.00 -6.04 -36.24
C ASP A 54 8.39 -6.70 -36.04
N GLU A 55 8.83 -6.79 -34.77
CA GLU A 55 10.14 -7.29 -34.34
C GLU A 55 11.38 -6.49 -34.82
N THR A 56 11.17 -5.43 -35.59
CA THR A 56 12.27 -4.56 -36.06
C THR A 56 12.53 -3.44 -35.06
N PRO A 57 13.73 -3.37 -34.46
CA PRO A 57 14.07 -2.33 -33.50
C PRO A 57 14.30 -0.99 -34.18
N TYR A 58 13.77 0.07 -33.58
CA TYR A 58 14.04 1.46 -33.96
C TYR A 58 14.10 2.36 -32.73
N THR A 59 14.66 3.55 -32.89
CA THR A 59 14.82 4.51 -31.78
C THR A 59 14.35 5.89 -32.21
N VAL A 60 13.63 6.58 -31.32
CA VAL A 60 13.20 7.96 -31.54
C VAL A 60 13.61 8.84 -30.37
N THR A 61 14.15 10.01 -30.68
CA THR A 61 14.51 11.02 -29.67
C THR A 61 13.40 12.06 -29.59
N ILE A 62 12.84 12.26 -28.40
CA ILE A 62 11.81 13.28 -28.14
C ILE A 62 12.34 14.34 -27.18
N LYS A 63 12.09 15.61 -27.49
CA LYS A 63 12.35 16.75 -26.60
C LYS A 63 11.04 17.32 -26.08
N LYS A 64 10.95 17.55 -24.77
CA LYS A 64 9.74 17.97 -24.06
C LYS A 64 10.06 18.73 -22.77
N GLY A 65 9.04 19.27 -22.11
CA GLY A 65 9.17 19.77 -20.74
C GLY A 65 9.48 18.66 -19.74
N THR A 66 9.99 19.03 -18.56
CA THR A 66 10.09 18.09 -17.45
C THR A 66 8.67 17.66 -17.06
N TYR A 67 8.44 16.37 -16.85
CA TYR A 67 7.12 15.77 -16.56
C TYR A 67 6.06 15.86 -17.67
N ASP A 68 6.32 16.52 -18.80
CA ASP A 68 5.41 16.48 -19.96
C ASP A 68 5.22 15.03 -20.43
N ASP A 69 4.00 14.69 -20.82
CA ASP A 69 3.73 13.43 -21.52
C ASP A 69 4.15 13.52 -23.01
N VAL A 70 4.35 12.36 -23.62
CA VAL A 70 4.58 12.18 -25.05
C VAL A 70 3.34 11.75 -25.82
N GLY A 71 2.29 11.28 -25.13
CA GLY A 71 0.99 10.91 -25.71
C GLY A 71 0.90 9.45 -26.14
N LEU A 72 1.47 8.52 -25.35
CA LEU A 72 1.34 7.08 -25.58
C LEU A 72 0.28 6.48 -24.67
N TYR A 73 -0.61 5.67 -25.26
CA TYR A 73 -1.58 4.88 -24.52
C TYR A 73 -1.23 3.40 -24.60
N PHE A 74 -1.44 2.69 -23.50
CA PHE A 74 -1.13 1.27 -23.33
C PHE A 74 -2.40 0.48 -22.98
N GLU A 75 -2.34 -0.85 -23.16
CA GLU A 75 -3.49 -1.74 -22.96
C GLU A 75 -4.00 -1.75 -21.52
N THR A 76 -3.09 -1.78 -20.55
CA THR A 76 -3.43 -1.72 -19.13
C THR A 76 -2.85 -0.46 -18.49
N PRO A 77 -3.54 0.16 -17.52
CA PRO A 77 -3.01 1.31 -16.79
C PRO A 77 -1.69 1.04 -16.05
N LEU A 78 -1.42 -0.24 -15.72
CA LEU A 78 -0.18 -0.65 -15.07
C LEU A 78 0.93 -1.02 -16.07
N MET A 79 0.62 -1.02 -17.37
CA MET A 79 1.51 -1.46 -18.45
C MET A 79 1.94 -2.94 -18.33
N ASP A 80 1.24 -3.69 -17.50
CA ASP A 80 1.45 -5.11 -17.18
C ASP A 80 0.19 -5.66 -16.46
N GLU A 81 0.14 -6.97 -16.21
CA GLU A 81 -0.96 -7.62 -15.51
C GLU A 81 -0.95 -7.29 -14.01
N LYS A 82 -2.14 -7.20 -13.41
CA LYS A 82 -2.28 -7.00 -11.95
C LYS A 82 -1.79 -8.22 -11.19
N GLN A 83 -1.00 -8.01 -10.14
CA GLN A 83 -0.54 -9.09 -9.28
C GLN A 83 -1.59 -9.45 -8.23
N ALA A 84 -2.03 -10.71 -8.25
CA ALA A 84 -2.94 -11.22 -7.22
C ALA A 84 -2.22 -11.52 -5.90
N CYS A 85 -2.91 -11.27 -4.79
CA CYS A 85 -2.47 -11.63 -3.45
C CYS A 85 -2.27 -13.14 -3.31
N ARG A 86 -1.12 -13.54 -2.76
CA ARG A 86 -0.77 -14.95 -2.50
C ARG A 86 -1.03 -15.40 -1.07
N ASN A 87 -1.61 -14.53 -0.25
CA ASN A 87 -1.90 -14.80 1.15
C ASN A 87 -3.28 -15.46 1.34
N LYS A 88 -3.42 -16.21 2.43
CA LYS A 88 -4.69 -16.79 2.89
C LYS A 88 -4.94 -16.41 4.33
N CYS A 89 -4.94 -15.11 4.59
CA CYS A 89 -5.01 -14.55 5.93
C CYS A 89 -6.25 -15.04 6.69
N VAL A 90 -6.10 -15.33 7.98
CA VAL A 90 -7.21 -15.72 8.87
C VAL A 90 -8.31 -14.65 8.97
N PHE A 91 -7.95 -13.40 8.66
CA PHE A 91 -8.82 -12.21 8.63
C PHE A 91 -9.12 -11.69 7.21
N CYS A 92 -8.84 -12.46 6.15
CA CYS A 92 -9.04 -11.98 4.78
C CYS A 92 -10.52 -11.64 4.52
N PHE A 93 -10.83 -10.36 4.29
CA PHE A 93 -12.21 -9.89 4.04
C PHE A 93 -12.84 -10.51 2.78
N ILE A 94 -12.07 -10.65 1.72
CA ILE A 94 -12.53 -11.19 0.44
C ILE A 94 -12.99 -12.64 0.55
N ASP A 95 -12.36 -13.45 1.42
CA ASP A 95 -12.78 -14.84 1.66
C ASP A 95 -14.14 -14.94 2.39
N GLN A 96 -14.58 -13.84 2.99
CA GLN A 96 -15.85 -13.73 3.72
C GLN A 96 -16.97 -13.11 2.87
N LEU A 97 -16.75 -12.92 1.57
CA LEU A 97 -17.79 -12.42 0.68
C LEU A 97 -18.79 -13.56 0.37
N PRO A 98 -20.10 -13.28 0.34
CA PRO A 98 -21.09 -14.26 -0.08
C PRO A 98 -20.82 -14.73 -1.51
N LYS A 99 -21.22 -15.96 -1.85
CA LYS A 99 -21.08 -16.52 -3.20
C LYS A 99 -22.03 -15.83 -4.19
N GLY A 100 -21.64 -15.77 -5.46
CA GLY A 100 -22.47 -15.24 -6.55
C GLY A 100 -22.36 -13.73 -6.80
N MET A 101 -21.43 -13.05 -6.12
CA MET A 101 -21.14 -11.64 -6.35
C MET A 101 -20.36 -11.41 -7.65
N ARG A 102 -20.20 -10.15 -8.05
CA ARG A 102 -19.40 -9.79 -9.24
C ARG A 102 -17.98 -10.33 -9.09
N LYS A 103 -17.45 -10.96 -10.16
CA LYS A 103 -16.10 -11.57 -10.16
C LYS A 103 -15.00 -10.63 -9.68
N SER A 104 -15.10 -9.34 -10.02
CA SER A 104 -14.15 -8.31 -9.61
C SER A 104 -14.05 -8.12 -8.10
N LEU A 105 -15.13 -8.41 -7.34
CA LEU A 105 -15.14 -8.30 -5.88
C LEU A 105 -14.34 -9.41 -5.20
N TYR A 106 -14.08 -10.53 -5.88
CA TYR A 106 -13.28 -11.63 -5.34
C TYR A 106 -11.79 -11.50 -5.67
N PHE A 107 -11.37 -10.45 -6.38
CA PHE A 107 -9.97 -10.21 -6.67
C PHE A 107 -9.27 -9.70 -5.41
N LYS A 108 -8.23 -10.41 -4.97
CA LYS A 108 -7.38 -9.99 -3.86
C LYS A 108 -6.16 -9.26 -4.43
N ASP A 109 -6.06 -7.98 -4.14
CA ASP A 109 -4.92 -7.16 -4.54
C ASP A 109 -3.78 -7.26 -3.52
N ASP A 110 -2.54 -7.29 -4.01
CA ASP A 110 -1.31 -7.17 -3.21
C ASP A 110 -0.18 -6.71 -4.16
N ASP A 111 -0.50 -5.79 -5.06
CA ASP A 111 0.39 -5.28 -6.10
C ASP A 111 1.13 -4.04 -5.58
N SER A 112 2.46 -4.12 -5.49
CA SER A 112 3.28 -3.05 -4.93
C SER A 112 3.16 -1.73 -5.68
N ARG A 113 2.84 -1.77 -6.98
CA ARG A 113 2.69 -0.57 -7.80
C ARG A 113 1.48 0.24 -7.38
N LEU A 114 0.41 -0.44 -6.97
CA LEU A 114 -0.82 0.22 -6.52
C LEU A 114 -0.67 0.86 -5.14
N SER A 115 0.30 0.43 -4.35
CA SER A 115 0.66 1.11 -3.10
C SER A 115 1.11 2.54 -3.36
N PHE A 116 2.04 2.72 -4.30
CA PHE A 116 2.52 4.05 -4.67
C PHE A 116 1.49 4.86 -5.48
N LEU A 117 0.75 4.22 -6.39
CA LEU A 117 -0.16 4.94 -7.29
C LEU A 117 -1.47 5.35 -6.62
N HIS A 118 -2.02 4.51 -5.75
CA HIS A 118 -3.36 4.67 -5.21
C HIS A 118 -3.43 4.49 -3.68
N GLY A 119 -2.30 4.40 -2.97
CA GLY A 119 -2.31 4.21 -1.52
C GLY A 119 -2.74 2.82 -1.07
N ASN A 120 -2.77 1.81 -1.94
CA ASN A 120 -3.15 0.46 -1.52
C ASN A 120 -2.16 -0.13 -0.51
N TYR A 121 -2.68 -0.76 0.54
CA TYR A 121 -1.83 -1.45 1.52
C TYR A 121 -1.35 -2.79 0.99
N ILE A 122 -0.03 -3.00 1.02
CA ILE A 122 0.61 -4.24 0.56
C ILE A 122 1.28 -4.99 1.69
N THR A 123 1.28 -6.31 1.59
CA THR A 123 1.91 -7.18 2.58
C THR A 123 3.40 -7.39 2.33
N MET A 124 3.88 -6.96 1.16
CA MET A 124 5.21 -7.19 0.57
C MET A 124 5.53 -8.67 0.28
N THR A 125 4.58 -9.59 0.45
CA THR A 125 4.84 -11.03 0.24
C THR A 125 5.01 -11.41 -1.23
N ASN A 126 4.49 -10.59 -2.14
CA ASN A 126 4.71 -10.69 -3.57
C ASN A 126 6.04 -10.10 -4.03
N MET A 127 6.69 -9.27 -3.21
CA MET A 127 7.92 -8.56 -3.59
C MET A 127 9.16 -9.47 -3.55
N THR A 128 10.13 -9.13 -4.37
CA THR A 128 11.48 -9.69 -4.42
C THR A 128 12.50 -8.67 -3.94
N ASP A 129 13.74 -9.09 -3.63
CA ASP A 129 14.81 -8.12 -3.30
C ASP A 129 15.01 -7.10 -4.43
N ARG A 130 14.86 -7.52 -5.69
CA ARG A 130 14.93 -6.63 -6.86
C ARG A 130 13.86 -5.54 -6.83
N ASP A 131 12.66 -5.85 -6.36
CA ASP A 131 11.57 -4.88 -6.25
C ASP A 131 11.86 -3.85 -5.15
N VAL A 132 12.44 -4.30 -4.03
CA VAL A 132 12.89 -3.42 -2.94
C VAL A 132 14.02 -2.51 -3.41
N ASP A 133 15.05 -3.06 -4.07
CA ASP A 133 16.16 -2.29 -4.61
C ASP A 133 15.68 -1.24 -5.63
N ARG A 134 14.66 -1.59 -6.42
CA ARG A 134 14.03 -0.68 -7.38
C ARG A 134 13.32 0.47 -6.68
N ILE A 135 12.51 0.18 -5.66
CA ILE A 135 11.86 1.21 -4.82
C ILE A 135 12.91 2.17 -4.26
N VAL A 136 14.02 1.64 -3.74
CA VAL A 136 15.11 2.44 -3.18
C VAL A 136 15.81 3.28 -4.26
N LYS A 137 16.16 2.70 -5.41
CA LYS A 137 16.79 3.41 -6.55
C LYS A 137 15.93 4.59 -7.00
N MET A 138 14.62 4.37 -7.11
CA MET A 138 13.67 5.34 -7.68
C MET A 138 13.03 6.24 -6.62
N ARG A 139 13.29 5.99 -5.33
CA ARG A 139 12.70 6.70 -4.17
C ARG A 139 11.18 6.75 -4.20
N PHE A 140 10.54 5.61 -4.47
CA PHE A 140 9.08 5.51 -4.40
C PHE A 140 8.62 5.62 -2.95
N SER A 141 8.00 6.75 -2.62
CA SER A 141 7.57 7.15 -1.28
C SER A 141 6.32 8.02 -1.38
N PRO A 142 5.33 7.88 -0.48
CA PRO A 142 5.25 6.89 0.61
C PRO A 142 4.88 5.48 0.12
N ILE A 143 5.01 4.48 1.00
CA ILE A 143 4.52 3.11 0.78
C ILE A 143 3.62 2.67 1.94
N ASN A 144 2.47 2.11 1.59
CA ASN A 144 1.47 1.65 2.53
C ASN A 144 1.64 0.14 2.81
N VAL A 145 2.00 -0.23 4.04
CA VAL A 145 2.41 -1.60 4.39
C VAL A 145 1.47 -2.25 5.40
N SER A 146 0.85 -3.35 5.02
CA SER A 146 0.11 -4.26 5.88
C SER A 146 1.04 -5.15 6.71
N VAL A 147 1.43 -4.66 7.89
CA VAL A 147 2.38 -5.34 8.78
C VAL A 147 1.69 -6.45 9.58
N HIS A 148 0.57 -6.12 10.24
CA HIS A 148 -0.22 -6.97 11.14
C HIS A 148 0.51 -7.46 12.40
N THR A 149 1.74 -7.95 12.29
CA THR A 149 2.63 -8.27 13.41
C THR A 149 4.08 -8.27 12.92
N THR A 150 5.01 -7.85 13.77
CA THR A 150 6.45 -7.98 13.48
C THR A 150 7.02 -9.33 13.93
N ASN A 151 6.21 -10.25 14.45
CA ASN A 151 6.65 -11.59 14.86
C ASN A 151 6.64 -12.49 13.62
N PRO A 152 7.81 -12.96 13.12
CA PRO A 152 7.88 -13.67 11.85
C PRO A 152 7.05 -14.96 11.84
N GLU A 153 7.04 -15.71 12.94
CA GLU A 153 6.33 -16.99 13.03
C GLU A 153 4.82 -16.76 13.06
N LEU A 154 4.36 -15.84 13.91
CA LEU A 154 2.96 -15.46 13.98
C LEU A 154 2.47 -14.87 12.66
N ARG A 155 3.29 -14.07 11.96
CA ARG A 155 2.93 -13.49 10.66
C ARG A 155 2.71 -14.59 9.62
N VAL A 156 3.56 -15.63 9.60
CA VAL A 156 3.39 -16.81 8.72
C VAL A 156 2.10 -17.56 9.05
N GLU A 157 1.80 -17.76 10.34
CA GLU A 157 0.57 -18.42 10.78
C GLU A 157 -0.68 -17.64 10.37
N MET A 158 -0.73 -16.34 10.71
CA MET A 158 -1.88 -15.48 10.46
C MET A 158 -2.14 -15.31 8.96
N MET A 159 -1.10 -15.15 8.14
CA MET A 159 -1.23 -14.93 6.70
C MET A 159 -1.26 -16.21 5.86
N LYS A 160 -0.94 -17.36 6.49
CA LYS A 160 -0.77 -18.67 5.85
C LYS A 160 0.17 -18.61 4.64
N ASN A 161 1.25 -17.86 4.77
CA ASN A 161 2.26 -17.67 3.73
C ASN A 161 3.67 -17.78 4.32
N LYS A 162 4.45 -18.75 3.84
CA LYS A 162 5.81 -19.04 4.32
C LYS A 162 6.78 -17.86 4.16
N ARG A 163 6.53 -16.95 3.20
CA ARG A 163 7.37 -15.76 2.98
C ARG A 163 7.05 -14.62 3.95
N ALA A 164 5.89 -14.63 4.60
CA ALA A 164 5.39 -13.49 5.37
C ALA A 164 6.34 -13.06 6.50
N GLY A 165 6.97 -14.02 7.18
CA GLY A 165 7.98 -13.71 8.20
C GLY A 165 9.26 -13.11 7.61
N ALA A 166 9.79 -13.70 6.54
CA ALA A 166 11.06 -13.28 5.95
C ALA A 166 11.00 -11.86 5.35
N VAL A 167 9.89 -11.50 4.70
CA VAL A 167 9.76 -10.16 4.07
C VAL A 167 9.62 -9.02 5.08
N LEU A 168 9.46 -9.29 6.38
CA LEU A 168 9.57 -8.24 7.41
C LEU A 168 10.92 -7.55 7.40
N ALA A 169 11.98 -8.24 6.95
CA ALA A 169 13.32 -7.66 6.81
C ALA A 169 13.39 -6.52 5.78
N TYR A 170 12.36 -6.34 4.94
CA TYR A 170 12.29 -5.21 4.01
C TYR A 170 11.93 -3.89 4.69
N LEU A 171 11.18 -3.91 5.80
CA LEU A 171 10.83 -2.70 6.56
C LEU A 171 12.08 -1.87 6.95
N PRO A 172 13.08 -2.42 7.66
CA PRO A 172 14.27 -1.66 8.01
C PRO A 172 15.12 -1.26 6.79
N LYS A 173 15.11 -2.05 5.69
CA LYS A 173 15.81 -1.68 4.45
C LYS A 173 15.19 -0.44 3.80
N LEU A 174 13.86 -0.39 3.70
CA LEU A 174 13.12 0.75 3.16
C LEU A 174 13.27 1.97 4.06
N ALA A 175 13.16 1.78 5.37
CA ALA A 175 13.35 2.85 6.36
C ALA A 175 14.76 3.46 6.28
N ALA A 176 15.80 2.62 6.20
CA ALA A 176 17.19 3.10 6.07
C ALA A 176 17.45 3.84 4.76
N ALA A 177 16.67 3.58 3.71
CA ALA A 177 16.71 4.30 2.45
C ALA A 177 15.94 5.64 2.48
N GLY A 178 15.28 5.97 3.59
CA GLY A 178 14.47 7.18 3.74
C GLY A 178 13.14 7.11 2.98
N ILE A 179 12.61 5.91 2.75
CA ILE A 179 11.25 5.73 2.22
C ILE A 179 10.27 5.89 3.38
N GLU A 180 9.28 6.76 3.20
CA GLU A 180 8.19 6.96 4.16
C GLU A 180 7.22 5.78 4.11
N LEU A 181 6.84 5.29 5.28
CA LEU A 181 6.04 4.08 5.48
C LEU A 181 4.81 4.41 6.31
N HIS A 182 3.64 4.16 5.73
CA HIS A 182 2.36 4.15 6.45
C HIS A 182 1.99 2.68 6.71
N CYS A 183 2.01 2.26 7.97
CA CYS A 183 1.77 0.87 8.34
C CYS A 183 0.31 0.63 8.74
N GLN A 184 -0.16 -0.61 8.59
CA GLN A 184 -1.45 -1.07 9.10
C GLN A 184 -1.27 -2.34 9.95
N ILE A 185 -1.98 -2.37 11.07
CA ILE A 185 -2.16 -3.52 11.94
C ILE A 185 -3.64 -3.90 11.93
N VAL A 186 -3.95 -5.06 11.35
CA VAL A 186 -5.29 -5.67 11.49
C VAL A 186 -5.25 -6.54 12.73
N LEU A 187 -5.89 -6.08 13.80
CA LEU A 187 -5.88 -6.72 15.09
C LEU A 187 -6.90 -7.85 15.14
N CYS A 188 -6.42 -9.06 15.42
CA CYS A 188 -7.21 -10.27 15.54
C CYS A 188 -7.18 -10.73 17.00
N ARG A 189 -8.36 -10.75 17.63
CA ARG A 189 -8.52 -11.12 19.03
C ARG A 189 -7.87 -12.48 19.35
N GLY A 190 -6.99 -12.49 20.34
CA GLY A 190 -6.28 -13.68 20.81
C GLY A 190 -5.16 -14.17 19.89
N LEU A 191 -4.75 -13.39 18.88
CA LEU A 191 -3.64 -13.72 17.98
C LEU A 191 -2.50 -12.71 18.09
N ASN A 192 -2.72 -11.47 17.63
CA ASN A 192 -1.72 -10.40 17.59
C ASN A 192 -2.08 -9.20 18.47
N ASP A 193 -2.93 -9.41 19.48
CA ASP A 193 -3.28 -8.40 20.50
C ASP A 193 -2.38 -8.49 21.75
N GLY A 194 -2.61 -7.61 22.72
CA GLY A 194 -1.89 -7.60 24.00
C GLY A 194 -0.37 -7.48 23.82
N ALA A 195 0.37 -8.49 24.28
CA ALA A 195 1.83 -8.49 24.25
C ALA A 195 2.41 -8.48 22.81
N GLU A 196 1.76 -9.16 21.87
CA GLU A 196 2.21 -9.18 20.47
C GLU A 196 1.96 -7.84 19.78
N LEU A 197 0.88 -7.15 20.15
CA LEU A 197 0.64 -5.77 19.72
C LEU A 197 1.73 -4.84 20.29
N ALA A 198 2.04 -4.94 21.59
CA ALA A 198 3.10 -4.13 22.22
C ALA A 198 4.48 -4.39 21.60
N ARG A 199 4.78 -5.62 21.20
CA ARG A 199 6.00 -5.96 20.45
C ARG A 199 6.00 -5.27 19.09
N THR A 200 4.91 -5.40 18.34
CA THR A 200 4.75 -4.81 17.00
C THR A 200 4.87 -3.29 17.03
N MET A 201 4.22 -2.62 17.98
CA MET A 201 4.31 -1.16 18.11
C MET A 201 5.73 -0.69 18.43
N ARG A 202 6.45 -1.37 19.34
CA ARG A 202 7.85 -1.05 19.64
C ARG A 202 8.78 -1.23 18.45
N ASP A 203 8.63 -2.32 17.71
CA ASP A 203 9.46 -2.60 16.54
C ASP A 203 9.23 -1.57 15.43
N LEU A 204 7.98 -1.16 15.20
CA LEU A 204 7.65 -0.12 14.21
C LEU A 204 8.09 1.28 14.66
N ALA A 205 7.90 1.63 15.93
CA ALA A 205 8.34 2.90 16.49
C ALA A 205 9.88 3.06 16.47
N ALA A 206 10.63 1.96 16.45
CA ALA A 206 12.09 1.98 16.30
C ALA A 206 12.54 2.37 14.88
N LEU A 207 11.63 2.37 13.91
CA LEU A 207 11.88 2.78 12.52
C LEU A 207 11.45 4.22 12.23
N ALA A 208 10.96 4.97 13.24
CA ALA A 208 10.71 6.40 13.11
C ALA A 208 12.01 7.16 12.78
N PRO A 209 11.96 8.22 11.95
CA PRO A 209 10.76 8.84 11.38
C PRO A 209 10.29 8.19 10.06
N ALA A 210 10.96 7.15 9.55
CA ALA A 210 10.57 6.55 8.28
C ALA A 210 9.22 5.83 8.38
N VAL A 211 8.91 5.18 9.50
CA VAL A 211 7.52 4.86 9.83
C VAL A 211 6.87 6.13 10.36
N ASP A 212 6.02 6.71 9.52
CA ASP A 212 5.34 7.99 9.77
C ASP A 212 4.03 7.80 10.53
N SER A 213 3.25 6.78 10.15
CA SER A 213 1.97 6.50 10.81
C SER A 213 1.59 5.03 10.75
N VAL A 214 0.81 4.58 11.74
CA VAL A 214 0.38 3.20 11.93
C VAL A 214 -1.08 3.18 12.35
N SER A 215 -1.98 2.68 11.49
CA SER A 215 -3.37 2.43 11.86
C SER A 215 -3.52 1.07 12.57
N VAL A 216 -4.22 1.04 13.69
CA VAL A 216 -4.64 -0.19 14.38
C VAL A 216 -6.13 -0.37 14.20
N VAL A 217 -6.51 -1.35 13.38
CA VAL A 217 -7.91 -1.60 12.97
C VAL A 217 -8.37 -2.97 13.46
N PRO A 218 -9.62 -3.17 13.90
CA PRO A 218 -10.11 -4.49 14.23
C PRO A 218 -10.29 -5.34 12.96
N ALA A 219 -10.17 -6.67 13.07
CA ALA A 219 -10.49 -7.55 11.96
C ALA A 219 -11.99 -7.45 11.60
N GLY A 220 -12.30 -6.99 10.38
CA GLY A 220 -13.67 -6.95 9.87
C GLY A 220 -14.23 -8.36 9.67
N LEU A 221 -15.36 -8.66 10.32
CA LEU A 221 -16.02 -9.97 10.26
C LEU A 221 -17.40 -9.83 9.60
N THR A 222 -17.72 -10.73 8.66
CA THR A 222 -19.05 -10.85 8.06
C THR A 222 -19.77 -12.10 8.56
N ASP A 223 -21.07 -12.19 8.28
CA ASP A 223 -21.87 -13.40 8.55
C ASP A 223 -21.55 -14.57 7.60
N HIS A 224 -20.69 -14.37 6.59
CA HIS A 224 -20.37 -15.37 5.57
C HIS A 224 -18.97 -15.97 5.77
N ARG A 225 -18.69 -16.45 6.98
CA ARG A 225 -17.37 -16.99 7.38
C ARG A 225 -17.34 -18.49 7.66
N ASP A 226 -18.39 -19.23 7.31
CA ASP A 226 -18.45 -20.67 7.53
C ASP A 226 -17.24 -21.40 6.90
N GLY A 227 -16.51 -22.16 7.72
CA GLY A 227 -15.30 -22.88 7.30
C GLY A 227 -14.01 -22.05 7.26
N LEU A 228 -14.05 -20.76 7.61
CA LEU A 228 -12.86 -19.93 7.80
C LEU A 228 -12.30 -20.07 9.22
N TYR A 229 -11.15 -19.43 9.49
CA TYR A 229 -10.61 -19.38 10.84
C TYR A 229 -11.64 -18.74 11.80
N PRO A 230 -11.92 -19.35 12.97
CA PRO A 230 -12.99 -18.94 13.89
C PRO A 230 -12.60 -17.69 14.70
N LEU A 231 -12.33 -16.58 14.00
CA LEU A 231 -12.09 -15.27 14.60
C LEU A 231 -13.35 -14.81 15.34
N LYS A 232 -13.13 -14.19 16.50
CA LYS A 232 -14.18 -13.55 17.29
C LYS A 232 -13.97 -12.04 17.29
N PRO A 233 -15.06 -11.25 17.25
CA PRO A 233 -14.94 -9.82 17.45
C PRO A 233 -14.45 -9.52 18.87
N PHE A 234 -13.85 -8.35 19.05
CA PHE A 234 -13.56 -7.79 20.35
C PHE A 234 -14.87 -7.39 21.05
N THR A 235 -14.92 -7.61 22.37
CA THR A 235 -16.00 -7.07 23.21
C THR A 235 -15.76 -5.59 23.50
N PRO A 236 -16.78 -4.81 23.91
CA PRO A 236 -16.59 -3.39 24.25
C PRO A 236 -15.49 -3.13 25.27
N VAL A 237 -15.36 -4.00 26.28
CA VAL A 237 -14.32 -3.92 27.30
C VAL A 237 -12.93 -4.17 26.73
N GLU A 238 -12.81 -5.12 25.80
CA GLU A 238 -11.54 -5.41 25.12
C GLU A 238 -11.18 -4.29 24.12
N CYS A 239 -12.14 -3.72 23.38
CA CYS A 239 -11.91 -2.54 22.53
C CYS A 239 -11.37 -1.37 23.36
N ALA A 240 -11.99 -1.07 24.51
CA ALA A 240 -11.50 -0.03 25.41
C ALA A 240 -10.08 -0.35 25.94
N ALA A 241 -9.74 -1.62 26.13
CA ALA A 241 -8.39 -2.01 26.54
C ALA A 241 -7.35 -1.82 25.42
N VAL A 242 -7.71 -2.14 24.18
CA VAL A 242 -6.86 -1.88 23.00
C VAL A 242 -6.61 -0.39 22.84
N ILE A 243 -7.65 0.45 22.90
CA ILE A 243 -7.53 1.91 22.82
C ILE A 243 -6.56 2.42 23.90
N ARG A 244 -6.77 2.06 25.17
CA ARG A 244 -5.87 2.46 26.25
C ARG A 244 -4.42 2.03 26.03
N GLN A 245 -4.21 0.83 25.49
CA GLN A 245 -2.87 0.32 25.20
C GLN A 245 -2.20 1.12 24.08
N VAL A 246 -2.91 1.40 23.00
CA VAL A 246 -2.40 2.15 21.84
C VAL A 246 -2.16 3.60 22.22
N ASP A 247 -3.12 4.26 22.86
CA ASP A 247 -3.04 5.68 23.23
C ASP A 247 -1.89 5.94 24.23
N ALA A 248 -1.68 5.05 25.21
CA ALA A 248 -0.56 5.17 26.14
C ALA A 248 0.78 5.11 25.40
N PHE A 249 0.93 4.18 24.45
CA PHE A 249 2.14 4.06 23.65
C PHE A 249 2.31 5.22 22.66
N ALA A 250 1.20 5.73 22.12
CA ALA A 250 1.19 6.89 21.23
C ALA A 250 1.62 8.17 21.96
N GLU A 251 1.25 8.35 23.24
CA GLU A 251 1.73 9.47 24.05
C GLU A 251 3.24 9.39 24.30
N GLU A 252 3.78 8.20 24.58
CA GLU A 252 5.24 7.98 24.65
C GLU A 252 5.93 8.33 23.33
N CYS A 253 5.31 7.99 22.19
CA CYS A 253 5.83 8.35 20.86
C CYS A 253 5.78 9.86 20.63
N LEU A 254 4.71 10.53 21.05
CA LEU A 254 4.56 11.98 20.91
C LEU A 254 5.66 12.72 21.67
N GLU A 255 5.97 12.32 22.91
CA GLU A 255 7.07 12.90 23.69
C GLU A 255 8.44 12.67 23.03
N LYS A 256 8.65 11.49 22.44
CA LYS A 256 9.95 11.07 21.91
C LYS A 256 10.22 11.56 20.48
N TYR A 257 9.21 11.56 19.64
CA TYR A 257 9.32 11.77 18.19
C TYR A 257 8.55 13.00 17.70
N GLY A 258 7.70 13.61 18.54
CA GLY A 258 6.84 14.73 18.15
C GLY A 258 5.62 14.32 17.34
N SER A 259 5.32 13.02 17.25
CA SER A 259 4.12 12.46 16.63
C SER A 259 3.66 11.23 17.41
N ARG A 260 2.34 11.03 17.47
CA ARG A 260 1.70 9.85 18.06
C ARG A 260 2.09 8.55 17.39
N LEU A 261 2.38 8.58 16.08
CA LEU A 261 2.65 7.44 15.19
C LEU A 261 1.53 6.37 15.11
N PHE A 262 0.84 6.04 16.21
CA PHE A 262 -0.14 4.97 16.29
C PHE A 262 -1.54 5.53 16.55
N PHE A 263 -2.50 5.06 15.76
CA PHE A 263 -3.88 5.53 15.83
C PHE A 263 -4.85 4.36 15.74
N CYS A 264 -5.78 4.25 16.70
CA CYS A 264 -6.90 3.32 16.59
C CYS A 264 -7.91 3.78 15.53
N ALA A 265 -8.47 2.83 14.78
CA ALA A 265 -9.62 3.08 13.91
C ALA A 265 -10.84 3.54 14.72
N ASP A 266 -11.68 4.35 14.08
CA ASP A 266 -12.93 4.86 14.66
C ASP A 266 -13.86 3.72 15.12
N GLU A 267 -13.79 2.56 14.44
CA GLU A 267 -14.55 1.35 14.80
C GLU A 267 -14.28 0.88 16.24
N PHE A 268 -13.04 1.01 16.74
CA PHE A 268 -12.72 0.64 18.12
C PHE A 268 -13.45 1.53 19.12
N TYR A 269 -13.47 2.85 18.88
CA TYR A 269 -14.14 3.81 19.76
C TYR A 269 -15.65 3.58 19.78
N LEU A 270 -16.26 3.40 18.59
CA LEU A 270 -17.68 3.05 18.48
C LEU A 270 -18.01 1.74 19.22
N SER A 271 -17.23 0.69 18.98
CA SER A 271 -17.44 -0.63 19.60
C SER A 271 -17.23 -0.62 21.11
N ALA A 272 -16.36 0.25 21.61
CA ALA A 272 -16.14 0.46 23.04
C ALA A 272 -17.22 1.34 23.70
N GLY A 273 -18.05 2.04 22.92
CA GLY A 273 -18.96 3.06 23.43
C GLY A 273 -18.23 4.30 23.96
N LEU A 274 -17.07 4.62 23.40
CA LEU A 274 -16.25 5.77 23.75
C LEU A 274 -16.44 6.91 22.73
N PRO A 275 -16.27 8.18 23.15
CA PRO A 275 -16.33 9.31 22.22
C PRO A 275 -15.19 9.22 21.19
N ILE A 276 -15.47 9.69 19.97
CA ILE A 276 -14.46 9.86 18.92
C ILE A 276 -13.51 11.01 19.33
N PRO A 277 -12.18 10.82 19.23
CA PRO A 277 -11.20 11.88 19.51
C PRO A 277 -11.45 13.17 18.73
N ASP A 278 -10.93 14.28 19.24
CA ASP A 278 -10.96 15.59 18.56
C ASP A 278 -9.95 15.66 17.41
N GLU A 279 -10.11 16.62 16.49
CA GLU A 279 -9.28 16.77 15.28
C GLU A 279 -7.77 16.75 15.58
N SER A 280 -7.33 17.43 16.65
CA SER A 280 -5.90 17.52 17.01
C SER A 280 -5.27 16.17 17.33
N TYR A 281 -6.06 15.15 17.65
CA TYR A 281 -5.57 13.79 17.88
C TYR A 281 -5.00 13.16 16.60
N TYR A 282 -5.56 13.50 15.44
CA TYR A 282 -5.30 12.79 14.18
C TYR A 282 -4.12 13.33 13.37
N GLU A 283 -3.45 14.39 13.82
CA GLU A 283 -2.19 14.90 13.23
C GLU A 283 -2.24 15.12 11.70
N GLY A 284 -3.38 15.60 11.17
CA GLY A 284 -3.56 15.80 9.73
C GLY A 284 -4.08 14.58 8.97
N TYR A 285 -4.61 13.57 9.68
CA TYR A 285 -5.31 12.41 9.14
C TYR A 285 -4.48 11.52 8.19
N PRO A 286 -3.27 11.08 8.57
CA PRO A 286 -2.40 10.29 7.68
C PRO A 286 -2.96 8.89 7.36
N GLN A 287 -4.02 8.46 8.06
CA GLN A 287 -4.62 7.13 7.96
C GLN A 287 -6.13 7.18 7.68
N LEU A 288 -6.63 8.27 7.09
CA LEU A 288 -8.06 8.48 6.83
C LEU A 288 -8.69 7.34 6.02
N GLU A 289 -8.01 6.89 4.96
CA GLU A 289 -8.46 5.78 4.09
C GLU A 289 -8.50 4.42 4.81
N ASN A 290 -7.89 4.33 5.99
CA ASN A 290 -7.87 3.15 6.86
C ASN A 290 -8.89 3.21 8.01
N GLY A 291 -9.85 4.14 7.95
CA GLY A 291 -10.89 4.25 8.96
C GLY A 291 -10.42 4.92 10.26
N VAL A 292 -9.34 5.69 10.21
CA VAL A 292 -8.85 6.49 11.34
C VAL A 292 -9.24 7.95 11.12
N GLY A 293 -10.18 8.45 11.92
CA GLY A 293 -10.59 9.86 11.89
C GLY A 293 -11.61 10.22 10.81
N MET A 294 -12.16 9.24 10.10
CA MET A 294 -13.22 9.45 9.11
C MET A 294 -14.45 10.10 9.72
N ILE A 295 -14.85 9.67 10.92
CA ILE A 295 -16.03 10.22 11.61
C ILE A 295 -15.75 11.66 12.04
N ARG A 296 -14.57 11.90 12.62
CA ARG A 296 -14.20 13.26 13.04
C ARG A 296 -14.12 14.21 11.84
N SER A 297 -13.42 13.83 10.78
CA SER A 297 -13.32 14.63 9.55
C SER A 297 -14.70 14.95 8.98
N ALA A 298 -15.61 13.96 8.91
CA ALA A 298 -16.97 14.20 8.44
C ALA A 298 -17.73 15.17 9.36
N LEU A 299 -17.61 15.05 10.68
CA LEU A 299 -18.27 15.95 11.63
C LEU A 299 -17.82 17.40 11.46
N GLU A 300 -16.51 17.63 11.30
CA GLU A 300 -15.96 18.98 11.08
C GLU A 300 -16.47 19.59 9.76
N ASP A 301 -16.47 18.81 8.68
CA ASP A 301 -16.96 19.22 7.35
C ASP A 301 -18.44 19.65 7.36
N PHE A 302 -19.28 19.04 8.19
CA PHE A 302 -20.69 19.42 8.32
C PHE A 302 -20.93 20.64 9.22
N THR A 303 -19.95 21.00 10.04
CA THR A 303 -20.01 22.17 10.94
C THR A 303 -19.34 23.43 10.38
N ALA A 304 -18.55 23.29 9.31
CA ALA A 304 -17.93 24.39 8.56
C ALA A 304 -18.90 25.10 7.60
#